data_AF-A0ABD5T6E4-F1
#
_entry.id   AF-A0ABD5T6E4-F1
#
_cell.length_a   1.000
_cell.length_b   1.000
_cell.length_c   1.000
_cell.angle_alpha   90.00
_cell.angle_beta   90.00
_cell.angle_gamma   90.00
#
_symmetry.space_group_name_H-M   'P 1'
#
loop_
_entity.id
_entity.type
_entity.pdbx_description
1 polymer ?
#
loop_
_entity_poly.entity_id
_entity_poly.type
_entity_poly.pdbx_seq_one_letter_code
_entity_poly.pdbx_strand_id
1 'polypeptide(L)' 'FRVAIRSADGDVRLLRKTGTSDMNLFAAAWDCPMVTYGPGNSDLDHAPDERLPLPELDRAVTVLTDVCRKRL' A
#
# COMPACT_ATOMS: atom_id res chain seq x y z
N PHE A 1 -0.68 1.31 9.60
CA PHE A 1 -0.88 2.13 8.39
C PHE A 1 -1.37 3.54 8.68
N ARG A 2 -2.63 3.79 9.09
CA ARG A 2 -3.19 5.16 9.21
C ARG A 2 -2.31 6.17 9.95
N VAL A 3 -1.76 5.80 11.12
CA VAL A 3 -0.85 6.66 11.89
C VAL A 3 0.46 6.91 11.14
N ALA A 4 1.11 5.85 10.64
CA ALA A 4 2.37 5.97 9.90
C ALA A 4 2.23 6.81 8.62
N ILE A 5 1.12 6.64 7.88
CA ILE A 5 0.83 7.44 6.67
C ILE A 5 0.75 8.94 7.02
N ARG A 6 0.03 9.28 8.10
CA ARG A 6 -0.07 10.68 8.56
C ARG A 6 1.28 11.23 9.06
N SER A 7 2.07 10.41 9.75
CA SER A 7 3.42 10.79 10.20
C SER A 7 4.39 11.05 9.04
N ALA A 8 4.15 10.44 7.88
CA ALA A 8 4.92 10.66 6.65
C ALA A 8 4.28 11.72 5.73
N ASP A 9 3.42 12.59 6.29
CA ASP A 9 2.75 13.70 5.59
C ASP A 9 1.89 13.24 4.39
N GLY A 10 1.31 12.04 4.52
CA GLY A 10 0.43 11.44 3.52
C GLY A 10 -1.05 11.51 3.91
N ASP A 11 -1.91 11.62 2.90
CA ASP A 11 -3.35 11.49 3.06
C ASP A 11 -3.79 10.03 3.17
N VAL A 12 -4.70 9.75 4.10
CA VAL A 12 -5.24 8.42 4.32
C VAL A 12 -6.56 8.26 3.58
N ARG A 13 -6.59 7.39 2.58
CA ARG A 13 -7.83 6.87 1.98
C ARG A 13 -7.89 5.37 2.14
N LEU A 14 -9.01 4.87 2.66
CA LEU A 14 -9.31 3.44 2.62
C LEU A 14 -9.95 3.16 1.27
N LEU A 15 -9.31 2.31 0.48
CA LEU A 15 -9.77 1.93 -0.83
C LEU A 15 -10.23 0.48 -0.80
N ARG A 16 -11.40 0.21 -1.38
CA ARG A 16 -11.82 -1.12 -1.76
C ARG A 16 -11.61 -1.26 -3.26
N LYS A 17 -10.53 -1.94 -3.65
CA LYS A 17 -10.29 -2.27 -5.06
C LYS A 17 -11.28 -3.36 -5.49
N THR A 18 -11.83 -3.20 -6.69
CA THR A 18 -12.76 -4.17 -7.31
C THR A 18 -12.02 -5.23 -8.13
N GLY A 19 -10.76 -5.01 -8.46
CA GLY A 19 -9.86 -6.01 -9.06
C GLY A 19 -9.41 -7.09 -8.07
N THR A 20 -8.72 -8.10 -8.60
CA THR A 20 -8.17 -9.22 -7.82
C THR A 20 -6.68 -9.00 -7.49
N SER A 21 -6.19 -9.66 -6.44
CA SER A 21 -4.76 -9.76 -6.12
C SER A 21 -4.47 -11.07 -5.37
N ASP A 22 -3.20 -11.36 -5.12
CA ASP A 22 -2.79 -12.52 -4.31
C ASP A 22 -3.39 -12.48 -2.90
N MET A 23 -3.76 -11.31 -2.39
CA MET A 23 -4.45 -11.17 -1.10
C MET A 23 -5.78 -11.95 -1.09
N ASN A 24 -6.45 -12.14 -2.23
CA ASN A 24 -7.65 -12.97 -2.31
C ASN A 24 -7.34 -14.44 -2.01
N LEU A 25 -6.23 -14.96 -2.53
CA LEU A 25 -5.78 -16.32 -2.28
C LEU A 25 -5.32 -16.48 -0.82
N PHE A 26 -4.57 -15.50 -0.30
CA PHE A 26 -4.11 -15.52 1.09
C PHE A 26 -5.25 -15.40 2.09
N ALA A 27 -6.28 -14.59 1.81
CA ALA A 27 -7.49 -14.50 2.63
C ALA A 27 -8.28 -15.81 2.70
N ALA A 28 -8.20 -16.64 1.66
CA ALA A 28 -8.82 -17.97 1.69
C ALA A 28 -7.97 -18.99 2.49
N ALA A 29 -6.65 -18.80 2.54
CA ALA A 29 -5.72 -19.74 3.15
C ALA A 29 -5.37 -19.44 4.62
N TRP A 30 -5.40 -18.18 5.03
CA TRP A 30 -4.91 -17.74 6.35
C TRP A 30 -5.95 -16.93 7.12
N ASP A 31 -6.11 -17.25 8.40
CA ASP A 31 -6.96 -16.50 9.33
C ASP A 31 -6.15 -15.44 10.08
N CYS A 32 -5.77 -14.36 9.39
CA CYS A 32 -5.07 -13.25 10.02
C CYS A 32 -5.41 -11.89 9.39
N PRO A 33 -5.24 -10.76 10.12
CA PRO A 33 -5.47 -9.44 9.55
C PRO A 33 -4.49 -9.13 8.42
N MET A 34 -5.01 -8.78 7.24
CA MET A 34 -4.23 -8.48 6.04
C MET A 34 -4.63 -7.14 5.42
N VAL A 35 -3.70 -6.56 4.67
CA VAL A 35 -3.91 -5.32 3.92
C VAL A 35 -2.92 -5.24 2.75
N THR A 36 -3.35 -4.66 1.64
CA THR A 36 -2.47 -4.26 0.54
C THR A 36 -2.09 -2.79 0.69
N TYR A 37 -0.81 -2.46 0.54
CA TYR A 37 -0.30 -1.11 0.58
C TYR A 37 0.85 -0.95 -0.41
N GLY A 38 0.85 0.16 -1.15
CA GLY A 38 1.92 0.55 -2.07
C GLY A 38 1.70 1.99 -2.56
N PRO A 39 2.76 2.67 -3.03
CA PRO A 39 2.64 3.95 -3.71
C PRO A 39 2.14 3.77 -5.14
N GLY A 40 1.79 4.87 -5.80
CA GLY A 40 1.42 4.87 -7.21
C GLY A 40 -0.08 4.96 -7.48
N ASN A 41 -0.40 5.22 -8.75
CA ASN A 41 -1.76 5.33 -9.24
C ASN A 41 -2.11 4.08 -10.06
N SER A 42 -3.08 3.29 -9.59
CA SER A 42 -3.51 2.08 -10.29
C SER A 42 -4.14 2.34 -11.66
N ASP A 43 -4.56 3.57 -11.94
CA ASP A 43 -5.09 3.90 -13.27
C ASP A 43 -4.00 3.84 -14.35
N LEU A 44 -2.73 3.77 -13.94
CA LEU A 44 -1.57 3.55 -14.81
C LEU A 44 -1.19 2.08 -14.94
N ASP A 45 -1.87 1.16 -14.24
CA ASP A 45 -1.58 -0.27 -14.33
C ASP A 45 -1.73 -0.72 -15.79
N HIS A 46 -0.66 -1.32 -16.35
CA HIS A 46 -0.59 -1.77 -17.74
C HIS A 46 -0.59 -0.65 -18.80
N ALA A 47 -0.42 0.61 -18.42
CA ALA A 47 -0.26 1.70 -19.37
C ALA A 47 1.14 1.68 -20.01
N PRO A 48 1.30 2.04 -21.30
CA PRO A 48 2.61 2.16 -21.94
C PRO A 48 3.55 3.16 -21.25
N ASP A 49 3.00 4.12 -20.51
CA ASP A 49 3.69 5.16 -19.75
C ASP A 49 3.52 5.00 -18.24
N GLU A 50 3.36 3.75 -17.77
CA GLU A 50 3.36 3.40 -16.35
C GLU A 50 4.57 4.02 -15.64
N ARG A 51 4.29 4.77 -14.57
CA ARG A 51 5.30 5.55 -13.86
C ARG A 51 4.92 5.77 -12.41
N LEU A 52 5.94 6.02 -11.60
CA LEU A 52 5.81 6.36 -10.20
C LEU A 52 6.72 7.56 -9.88
N PRO A 53 6.21 8.65 -9.27
CA PRO A 53 7.07 9.72 -8.78
C PRO A 53 8.02 9.20 -7.70
N LEU A 54 9.32 9.46 -7.83
CA LEU A 54 10.32 9.00 -6.85
C LEU A 54 10.01 9.44 -5.40
N PRO A 55 9.53 10.67 -5.14
CA PRO A 55 9.15 11.05 -3.77
C PRO A 55 8.00 10.22 -3.18
N GLU A 56 7.13 9.63 -4.00
CA GLU A 56 6.08 8.71 -3.52
C GLU A 56 6.66 7.36 -3.12
N LEU A 57 7.68 6.88 -3.85
CA LEU A 57 8.42 5.68 -3.47
C LEU A 57 9.11 5.87 -2.12
N ASP A 58 9.84 6.97 -1.95
CA ASP A 58 10.54 7.29 -0.70
C ASP A 58 9.55 7.33 0.49
N ARG A 59 8.41 8.02 0.31
CA ARG A 59 7.37 8.09 1.34
C ARG A 59 6.79 6.72 1.69
N ALA A 60 6.52 5.88 0.69
CA ALA A 60 6.00 4.53 0.94
C ALA A 60 6.98 3.66 1.72
N VAL A 61 8.29 3.77 1.44
CA VAL A 61 9.33 3.08 2.20
C VAL A 61 9.33 3.53 3.67
N THR A 62 9.24 4.84 3.93
CA THR A 62 9.11 5.38 5.29
C THR A 62 7.89 4.81 6.00
N VAL A 63 6.71 4.85 5.37
CA VAL A 63 5.47 4.33 5.96
C VAL A 63 5.57 2.84 6.27
N LEU A 64 6.06 2.04 5.33
CA LEU A 64 6.16 0.60 5.50
C LEU A 64 7.15 0.25 6.62
N THR A 65 8.29 0.93 6.66
CA THR A 65 9.30 0.78 7.70
C THR A 65 8.71 1.09 9.09
N ASP A 66 7.99 2.20 9.23
CA ASP A 66 7.35 2.60 10.48
C ASP A 66 6.28 1.60 10.94
N VAL A 67 5.51 1.04 10.00
CA VAL A 67 4.49 0.03 10.33
C VAL A 67 5.14 -1.26 10.83
N CYS A 68 6.21 -1.71 10.18
CA CYS A 68 6.90 -2.95 10.55
C CYS A 68 7.66 -2.79 11.88
N ARG A 69 8.30 -1.64 12.12
CA ARG A 69 9.00 -1.37 13.38
C ARG A 69 8.08 -1.26 14.58
N LYS A 70 6.86 -0.70 14.42
CA LYS A 70 5.88 -0.58 15.51
C LYS A 70 5.21 -1.90 15.90
N ARG A 71 5.52 -3.01 15.21
CA ARG A 71 4.98 -4.35 15.48
C ARG A 71 6.00 -5.34 16.05
N LEU A 72 7.25 -4.92 16.22
CA LEU A 72 8.26 -5.59 17.04
C LEU A 72 8.29 -4.93 18.42
#